data_AF-A0A7Y5TG31-F1
#
_entry.id   AF-A0A7Y5TG31-F1
#
_cell.length_a   1.000
_cell.length_b   1.000
_cell.length_c   1.000
_cell.angle_alpha   90.00
_cell.angle_beta   90.00
_cell.angle_gamma   90.00
#
_symmetry.space_group_name_H-M   'P 1'
#
loop_
_entity.id
_entity.type
_entity.pdbx_description
1 polymer ?
#
loop_
_entity_poly.entity_id
_entity_poly.type
_entity_poly.pdbx_seq_one_letter_code
_entity_poly.pdbx_strand_id
1 'polypeptide(L)'
;MSEDVRSELSTPSRVRARFARFGAARPAGNPVLEPLMTAVRQNHPKADLSVIERAYAVAEHAHDGQMRKSGDAYITHPLAVTTILAELGMTP
;
A
#
# COMPACT_ATOMS: atom_id res chain seq x y z
N MET A 1 36.87 -2.91 -65.54
CA MET A 1 36.85 -1.68 -64.75
C MET A 1 35.45 -1.60 -64.18
N SER A 2 35.27 -2.05 -62.93
CA SER A 2 35.16 -1.13 -61.77
C SER A 2 33.74 -0.55 -61.76
N GLU A 3 32.85 -0.72 -60.78
CA GLU A 3 32.95 -1.02 -59.36
C GLU A 3 31.57 -1.45 -58.82
N ASP A 4 31.60 -2.17 -57.70
CA ASP A 4 30.55 -2.51 -56.75
C ASP A 4 29.29 -1.63 -56.68
N VAL A 5 28.11 -2.25 -56.86
CA VAL A 5 26.85 -1.74 -56.32
C VAL A 5 26.55 -2.45 -54.99
N ARG A 6 26.94 -1.75 -53.92
CA ARG A 6 26.61 -1.94 -52.50
C ARG A 6 25.13 -2.32 -52.33
N SER A 7 24.77 -3.45 -51.71
CA SER A 7 24.64 -3.65 -50.25
C SER A 7 24.19 -2.41 -49.48
N GLU A 8 22.93 -2.34 -49.06
CA GLU A 8 22.56 -2.33 -47.63
C GLU A 8 21.05 -2.21 -47.43
N LEU A 9 20.52 -3.15 -46.66
CA LEU A 9 19.14 -3.25 -46.21
C LEU A 9 18.87 -2.15 -45.18
N SER A 10 18.06 -1.15 -45.53
CA SER A 10 17.61 -0.12 -44.60
C SER A 10 16.57 -0.71 -43.64
N THR A 11 16.98 -0.94 -42.40
CA THR A 11 16.09 -1.35 -41.31
C THR A 11 15.55 -0.07 -40.65
N PRO A 12 14.22 0.20 -40.63
CA PRO A 12 13.73 1.29 -39.81
C PRO A 12 13.82 0.91 -38.33
N SER A 13 14.80 1.55 -37.70
CA SER A 13 14.98 1.79 -36.26
C SER A 13 13.67 1.71 -35.47
N ARG A 14 13.62 0.74 -34.55
CA ARG A 14 12.55 0.54 -33.57
C ARG A 14 12.55 1.74 -32.62
N VAL A 15 11.77 2.77 -32.98
CA VAL A 15 11.58 3.95 -32.14
C VAL A 15 10.95 3.51 -30.82
N ARG A 16 11.83 3.38 -29.82
CA ARG A 16 11.60 3.56 -28.38
C ARG A 16 10.21 3.14 -27.93
N ALA A 17 10.10 1.84 -27.62
CA ALA A 17 9.11 1.33 -26.68
C ALA A 17 9.06 2.31 -25.49
N ARG A 18 7.94 3.03 -25.40
CA ARG A 18 7.70 3.99 -24.32
C ARG A 18 7.91 3.26 -23.01
N PHE A 19 8.93 3.74 -22.30
CA PHE A 19 9.34 3.27 -21.00
C PHE A 19 8.14 3.08 -20.09
N ALA A 20 8.14 1.94 -19.42
CA ALA A 20 7.68 1.83 -18.06
C ALA A 20 6.17 2.04 -17.81
N ARG A 21 5.43 0.96 -18.02
CA ARG A 21 4.21 0.63 -17.26
C ARG A 21 4.58 0.48 -15.76
N PHE A 22 4.80 1.57 -15.03
CA PHE A 22 5.17 1.55 -13.61
C PHE A 22 4.31 2.53 -12.80
N GLY A 23 3.01 2.32 -12.85
CA GLY A 23 2.16 2.50 -11.69
C GLY A 23 1.77 1.11 -11.24
N ALA A 24 2.63 0.43 -10.47
CA ALA A 24 2.14 -0.71 -9.71
C ALA A 24 1.01 -0.15 -8.84
N ALA A 25 -0.22 -0.60 -9.08
CA ALA A 25 -1.30 -0.31 -8.16
C ALA A 25 -0.79 -0.67 -6.77
N ARG A 26 -0.72 0.31 -5.86
CA ARG A 26 -0.42 0.02 -4.46
C ARG A 26 -1.35 -1.14 -4.08
N PRO A 27 -0.85 -2.24 -3.48
CA PRO A 27 -1.75 -3.26 -2.97
C PRO A 27 -2.81 -2.52 -2.15
N ALA A 28 -4.08 -2.77 -2.47
CA ALA A 28 -5.17 -2.18 -1.72
C ALA A 28 -4.86 -2.46 -0.24
N GLY A 29 -4.74 -1.41 0.57
CA GLY A 29 -4.45 -1.54 1.99
C GLY A 29 -5.48 -2.44 2.66
N ASN A 30 -5.19 -2.92 3.87
CA ASN A 30 -6.15 -3.73 4.59
C ASN A 30 -7.46 -2.93 4.79
N PRO A 31 -8.60 -3.34 4.20
CA PRO A 31 -9.85 -2.58 4.27
C PRO A 31 -10.35 -2.40 5.71
N VAL A 32 -9.94 -3.28 6.63
CA VAL A 32 -10.25 -3.20 8.06
C VAL A 32 -9.60 -1.96 8.70
N LEU A 33 -8.47 -1.48 8.15
CA LEU A 33 -7.76 -0.30 8.65
C LEU A 33 -8.28 1.03 8.11
N GLU A 34 -9.12 1.03 7.07
CA GLU A 34 -9.55 2.28 6.43
C GLU A 34 -10.22 3.31 7.36
N PRO A 35 -11.08 2.91 8.32
CA PRO A 35 -11.64 3.86 9.28
C PRO A 35 -10.54 4.55 10.11
N LEU A 36 -9.61 3.77 10.65
CA LEU A 36 -8.47 4.29 11.42
C LEU A 36 -7.57 5.18 10.56
N MET A 37 -7.19 4.72 9.37
CA MET A 37 -6.31 5.48 8.46
C MET A 37 -6.97 6.79 8.03
N THR A 38 -8.29 6.81 7.85
CA THR A 38 -9.03 8.02 7.50
C THR A 38 -9.02 9.03 8.65
N ALA A 39 -9.30 8.59 9.89
CA ALA A 39 -9.21 9.46 11.06
C ALA A 39 -7.80 10.03 11.26
N VAL A 40 -6.76 9.20 11.08
CA VAL A 40 -5.37 9.66 11.16
C VAL A 40 -5.05 10.67 10.06
N ARG A 41 -5.47 10.46 8.80
CA ARG A 41 -5.23 11.42 7.71
C ARG A 41 -5.92 12.77 7.95
N GLN A 42 -7.09 12.77 8.60
CA GLN A 42 -7.82 13.99 8.93
C GLN A 42 -7.10 14.81 10.01
N ASN A 43 -6.60 14.16 11.07
CA ASN A 43 -5.98 14.83 12.21
C ASN A 43 -4.46 15.02 12.06
N HIS A 44 -3.79 14.16 11.28
CA HIS A 44 -2.34 14.13 11.07
C HIS A 44 -2.00 13.89 9.60
N PRO A 45 -2.21 14.87 8.69
CA PRO A 45 -2.09 14.68 7.24
C PRO A 45 -0.68 14.34 6.74
N LYS A 46 0.33 14.48 7.60
CA LYS A 46 1.74 14.16 7.31
C LYS A 46 2.22 12.89 8.02
N ALA A 47 1.34 12.17 8.72
CA ALA A 47 1.71 10.95 9.42
C ALA A 47 2.17 9.86 8.45
N ASP A 48 3.19 9.10 8.86
CA ASP A 48 3.60 7.88 8.18
C ASP A 48 2.63 6.75 8.54
N LEU A 49 1.69 6.44 7.65
CA LEU A 49 0.69 5.39 7.88
C LEU A 49 1.30 3.98 7.93
N SER A 50 2.53 3.80 7.44
CA SER A 50 3.16 2.48 7.43
C SER A 50 3.44 1.95 8.84
N VAL A 51 3.59 2.84 9.84
CA VAL A 51 3.75 2.43 11.25
C VAL A 51 2.48 1.77 11.79
N ILE A 52 1.31 2.27 11.38
CA ILE A 52 0.01 1.75 11.80
C ILE A 52 -0.23 0.37 11.19
N GLU A 53 0.10 0.19 9.91
CA GLU A 53 0.00 -1.13 9.25
C GLU A 53 0.87 -2.17 9.95
N ARG A 54 2.12 -1.81 10.29
CA ARG A 54 3.02 -2.70 11.03
C ARG A 54 2.50 -2.99 12.44
N ALA A 55 2.02 -1.98 13.16
CA ALA A 55 1.46 -2.15 14.50
C ALA A 55 0.22 -3.06 14.48
N TYR A 56 -0.65 -2.91 13.48
CA TYR A 56 -1.79 -3.79 13.29
C TYR A 56 -1.35 -5.24 13.03
N ALA A 57 -0.38 -5.48 12.15
CA ALA A 57 0.12 -6.84 11.89
C ALA A 57 0.67 -7.50 13.15
N VAL A 58 1.39 -6.75 14.00
CA VAL A 58 1.88 -7.23 15.29
C VAL A 58 0.72 -7.56 16.23
N ALA A 59 -0.26 -6.68 16.35
CA ALA A 59 -1.42 -6.87 17.23
C ALA A 59 -2.30 -8.04 16.76
N GLU A 60 -2.56 -8.15 15.45
CA GLU A 60 -3.31 -9.24 14.84
C GLU A 60 -2.65 -10.59 15.14
N HIS A 61 -1.33 -10.68 14.93
CA HIS A 61 -0.58 -11.89 15.25
C HIS A 61 -0.60 -12.21 16.75
N ALA A 62 -0.42 -11.21 17.61
CA ALA A 62 -0.42 -11.40 19.07
C ALA A 62 -1.78 -11.85 19.62
N HIS A 63 -2.87 -11.51 18.92
CA HIS A 63 -4.24 -11.85 19.28
C HIS A 63 -4.82 -12.99 18.44
N ASP A 64 -4.00 -13.72 17.68
CA ASP A 64 -4.47 -14.86 16.89
C ASP A 64 -5.08 -15.94 17.79
N GLY A 65 -6.22 -16.49 17.34
CA GLY A 65 -7.03 -17.45 18.11
C GLY A 65 -7.67 -16.89 19.40
N GLN A 66 -7.41 -15.63 19.78
CA GLN A 66 -8.01 -15.04 20.97
C GLN A 66 -9.40 -14.48 20.65
N MET A 67 -10.37 -14.80 21.51
CA MET A 67 -11.77 -14.40 21.34
C MET A 67 -12.25 -13.49 22.47
N ARG A 68 -13.15 -12.56 22.14
CA ARG A 68 -13.90 -11.76 23.12
C ARG A 68 -15.06 -12.59 23.68
N LYS A 69 -15.62 -12.14 24.81
CA LYS A 69 -16.85 -12.73 25.38
C LYS A 69 -18.03 -12.71 24.40
N SER A 70 -18.06 -11.76 23.46
CA SER A 70 -19.08 -11.68 22.40
C SER A 70 -18.96 -12.78 21.36
N GLY A 71 -17.80 -13.45 21.25
CA GLY A 71 -17.50 -14.38 20.16
C GLY A 71 -16.79 -13.74 18.96
N ASP A 72 -16.44 -12.46 19.01
CA ASP A 72 -15.62 -11.81 17.98
C ASP A 72 -14.12 -12.05 18.23
N ALA A 73 -13.31 -12.00 17.16
CA ALA A 73 -11.86 -12.01 17.28
C ALA A 73 -11.37 -10.83 18.15
N TYR A 74 -10.40 -11.07 19.03
CA TYR A 74 -9.99 -10.08 20.02
C TYR A 74 -9.41 -8.80 19.41
N ILE A 75 -8.71 -8.92 18.27
CA ILE A 75 -8.14 -7.81 17.50
C ILE A 75 -9.14 -6.69 17.16
N THR A 76 -10.44 -7.02 17.08
CA THR A 76 -11.51 -6.04 16.84
C THR A 76 -11.56 -4.95 17.91
N HIS A 77 -11.25 -5.28 19.17
CA HIS A 77 -11.31 -4.34 20.28
C HIS A 77 -10.16 -3.33 20.28
N PRO A 78 -8.87 -3.75 20.27
CA PRO A 78 -7.75 -2.81 20.13
C PRO A 78 -7.88 -1.92 18.89
N LEU A 79 -8.33 -2.46 17.76
CA LEU A 79 -8.57 -1.67 16.55
C LEU A 79 -9.62 -0.57 16.80
N ALA A 80 -10.78 -0.92 17.35
CA ALA A 80 -11.82 0.06 17.67
C ALA A 80 -11.32 1.15 18.63
N VAL A 81 -10.53 0.76 19.65
CA VAL A 81 -9.90 1.72 20.57
C VAL A 81 -9.00 2.67 19.79
N THR A 82 -8.08 2.16 18.97
CA THR A 82 -7.17 3.03 18.19
C THR A 82 -7.90 3.98 17.25
N THR A 83 -9.02 3.55 16.64
CA THR A 83 -9.86 4.43 15.82
C THR A 83 -10.42 5.60 16.63
N ILE A 84 -10.95 5.34 17.83
CA ILE A 84 -11.44 6.40 18.73
C ILE A 84 -10.31 7.36 19.12
N LEU A 85 -9.12 6.84 19.46
CA LEU A 85 -7.98 7.69 19.80
C LEU A 85 -7.55 8.58 18.61
N ALA A 86 -7.56 8.02 17.40
CA ALA A 86 -7.26 8.76 16.18
C ALA A 86 -8.31 9.83 15.90
N GLU A 87 -9.61 9.55 16.11
CA GLU A 87 -10.70 10.53 15.99
C GLU A 87 -10.55 11.68 17.00
N LEU A 88 -10.07 11.40 18.20
CA LEU A 88 -9.74 12.41 19.22
C LEU A 88 -8.46 13.21 18.90
N GLY A 89 -7.76 12.88 17.82
CA GLY A 89 -6.55 13.57 17.37
C GLY A 89 -5.27 13.15 18.09
N MET A 90 -5.24 11.99 18.76
CA MET A 90 -3.99 11.47 19.33
C MET A 90 -2.98 11.14 18.24
N THR A 91 -1.70 11.29 18.57
CA THR A 91 -0.60 11.09 17.63
C THR A 91 -0.42 9.60 17.28
N PRO A 92 -0.18 9.28 16.00
CA PRO A 92 0.18 7.92 15.54
C PRO A 92 1.52 7.43 16.06
#